data_AF-A0A1F3T7K1-F1
#
_entry.id   AF-A0A1F3T7K1-F1
#
_cell.length_a   1.000
_cell.length_b   1.000
_cell.length_c   1.000
_cell.angle_alpha   90.00
_cell.angle_beta   90.00
_cell.angle_gamma   90.00
#
_symmetry.space_group_name_H-M   'P 1'
#
loop_
_entity.id
_entity.type
_entity.pdbx_description
1 polymer ?
#
loop_
_entity_poly.entity_id
_entity_poly.type
_entity_poly.pdbx_seq_one_letter_code
_entity_poly.pdbx_strand_id
1 'polypeptide(L)'
;MQQHSEDDHIVALFHRGGSSAHTAFTLLVAKYGDVLYRQIRAIAKNHESTNDILQNVFIKVYQNLNGFKGESALYTWMYRIARNETLNFLEKEKRRSGVDLDAPILEILAGHHSLDQQSGEQISDWLFEAISILPEKQALVFQLKYFEEMKYGEMSVKLKTSEGALKASFHHARQKIEEFLLRKLNH
;
A
#
# COMPACT_ATOMS: atom_id res chain seq x y z
N MET A 1 17.16 -3.84 11.33
CA MET A 1 16.94 -4.67 12.55
C MET A 1 15.98 -4.04 13.56
N GLN A 2 16.00 -2.72 13.83
CA GLN A 2 15.10 -2.10 14.83
C GLN A 2 13.61 -2.13 14.47
N GLN A 3 13.24 -1.91 13.19
CA GLN A 3 11.82 -1.79 12.79
C GLN A 3 11.02 -3.10 12.89
N HIS A 4 11.66 -4.23 12.55
CA HIS A 4 11.04 -5.57 12.67
C HIS A 4 10.75 -5.92 14.13
N SER A 5 11.68 -5.60 15.04
CA SER A 5 11.54 -5.88 16.47
C SER A 5 10.38 -5.10 17.11
N GLU A 6 10.06 -3.92 16.61
CA GLU A 6 8.95 -3.11 17.12
C GLU A 6 7.60 -3.60 16.57
N ASP A 7 7.54 -4.00 15.30
CA ASP A 7 6.34 -4.58 14.72
C ASP A 7 5.95 -5.90 15.40
N ASP A 8 6.94 -6.76 15.66
CA ASP A 8 6.74 -8.01 16.40
C ASP A 8 6.19 -7.74 17.82
N HIS A 9 6.66 -6.66 18.46
CA HIS A 9 6.16 -6.24 19.76
C HIS A 9 4.70 -5.77 19.70
N ILE A 10 4.33 -4.96 18.70
CA ILE A 10 2.95 -4.50 18.48
C ILE A 10 2.03 -5.71 18.27
N VAL A 11 2.42 -6.65 17.42
CA VAL A 11 1.63 -7.88 17.15
C VAL A 11 1.50 -8.73 18.41
N ALA A 12 2.58 -8.90 19.17
CA ALA A 12 2.55 -9.65 20.43
C ALA A 12 1.64 -9.00 21.48
N LEU A 13 1.65 -7.67 21.60
CA LEU A 13 0.73 -6.94 22.48
C LEU A 13 -0.72 -7.13 22.05
N PHE A 14 -0.99 -7.14 20.74
CA PHE A 14 -2.33 -7.37 20.20
C PHE A 14 -2.87 -8.75 20.59
N HIS A 15 -2.06 -9.79 20.43
CA HIS A 15 -2.43 -11.17 20.78
C HIS A 15 -2.68 -11.38 22.28
N ARG A 16 -2.10 -10.56 23.17
CA ARG A 16 -2.39 -10.62 24.61
C ARG A 16 -3.82 -10.23 24.96
N GLY A 17 -4.51 -9.49 24.08
CA GLY A 17 -5.91 -9.11 24.27
C GLY A 17 -6.13 -8.02 25.33
N GLY A 18 -7.40 -7.70 25.58
CA GLY A 18 -7.81 -6.70 26.57
C GLY A 18 -7.16 -5.32 26.35
N SER A 19 -6.71 -4.67 27.42
CA SER A 19 -6.03 -3.38 27.36
C SER A 19 -4.74 -3.41 26.53
N SER A 20 -4.05 -4.56 26.45
CA SER A 20 -2.84 -4.69 25.63
C SER A 20 -3.15 -4.58 24.14
N ALA A 21 -4.30 -5.12 23.69
CA ALA A 21 -4.73 -4.99 22.31
C ALA A 21 -5.09 -3.55 21.93
N HIS A 22 -5.68 -2.80 22.87
CA HIS A 22 -5.92 -1.37 22.68
C HIS A 22 -4.60 -0.60 22.53
N THR A 23 -3.64 -0.82 23.43
CA THR A 23 -2.30 -0.21 23.35
C THR A 23 -1.59 -0.56 22.06
N ALA A 24 -1.61 -1.82 21.65
CA ALA A 24 -1.03 -2.27 20.38
C ALA A 24 -1.63 -1.50 19.20
N PHE A 25 -2.95 -1.34 19.18
CA PHE A 25 -3.64 -0.64 18.10
C PHE A 25 -3.33 0.86 18.10
N THR A 26 -3.23 1.51 19.26
CA THR A 26 -2.78 2.91 19.36
C THR A 26 -1.38 3.09 18.80
N LEU A 27 -0.44 2.20 19.13
CA LEU A 27 0.92 2.21 18.59
C LEU A 27 0.92 2.01 17.07
N LEU A 28 0.10 1.09 16.58
CA LEU A 28 -0.04 0.81 15.16
C LEU A 28 -0.56 2.04 14.40
N VAL A 29 -1.62 2.69 14.89
CA VAL A 29 -2.17 3.91 14.28
C VAL A 29 -1.14 5.05 14.31
N ALA A 30 -0.46 5.25 15.43
CA ALA A 30 0.55 6.30 15.55
C ALA A 30 1.74 6.08 14.60
N LYS A 31 2.17 4.82 14.43
CA LYS A 31 3.31 4.47 13.58
C LYS A 31 2.98 4.51 12.08
N TYR A 32 1.79 4.05 11.70
CA TYR A 32 1.44 3.80 10.30
C TYR A 32 0.40 4.74 9.71
N GLY A 33 -0.27 5.55 10.53
CA GLY A 33 -1.35 6.44 10.09
C GLY A 33 -0.94 7.37 8.97
N ASP A 34 0.17 8.10 9.14
CA ASP A 34 0.64 9.08 8.16
C ASP A 34 1.06 8.43 6.82
N VAL A 35 1.82 7.34 6.87
CA VAL A 35 2.30 6.67 5.65
C VAL A 35 1.15 5.99 4.89
N LEU A 36 0.18 5.39 5.60
CA LEU A 36 -1.02 4.83 4.98
C LEU A 36 -1.93 5.93 4.44
N TYR A 37 -2.04 7.06 5.13
CA TYR A 37 -2.76 8.24 4.64
C TYR A 37 -2.20 8.72 3.31
N ARG A 38 -0.87 8.93 3.22
CA ARG A 38 -0.20 9.36 1.97
C ARG A 38 -0.40 8.34 0.85
N GLN A 39 -0.25 7.05 1.15
CA GLN A 39 -0.54 5.98 0.19
C GLN A 39 -1.98 6.04 -0.32
N ILE A 40 -2.97 6.16 0.57
CA ILE A 40 -4.39 6.21 0.19
C ILE A 40 -4.66 7.47 -0.63
N ARG A 41 -4.11 8.62 -0.21
CA ARG A 41 -4.28 9.91 -0.88
C ARG A 41 -3.74 9.89 -2.31
N ALA A 42 -2.62 9.20 -2.55
CA ALA A 42 -2.08 8.99 -3.90
C ALA A 42 -3.08 8.30 -4.85
N ILE A 43 -4.02 7.52 -4.31
CA ILE A 43 -5.03 6.76 -5.06
C ILE A 43 -6.38 7.49 -5.08
N ALA A 44 -6.85 7.98 -3.92
CA ALA A 44 -8.19 8.56 -3.71
C ALA A 44 -8.28 10.06 -4.10
N LYS A 45 -7.16 10.78 -4.11
CA LYS A 45 -6.97 12.18 -4.54
C LYS A 45 -7.76 13.29 -3.82
N ASN A 46 -8.86 13.01 -3.11
CA ASN A 46 -9.55 13.99 -2.26
C ASN A 46 -9.34 13.72 -0.75
N HIS A 47 -9.30 14.77 0.08
CA HIS A 47 -8.98 14.66 1.52
C HIS A 47 -10.07 13.93 2.31
N GLU A 48 -11.33 14.23 2.03
CA GLU A 48 -12.49 13.71 2.77
C GLU A 48 -12.60 12.18 2.62
N SER A 49 -12.58 11.66 1.40
CA SER A 49 -12.58 10.22 1.14
C SER A 49 -11.33 9.54 1.66
N THR A 50 -10.17 10.21 1.69
CA THR A 50 -8.93 9.62 2.23
C THR A 50 -9.07 9.28 3.71
N ASN A 51 -9.66 10.18 4.52
CA ASN A 51 -9.86 9.93 5.95
C ASN A 51 -10.83 8.76 6.19
N ASP A 52 -11.93 8.70 5.44
CA ASP A 52 -12.92 7.63 5.54
C ASP A 52 -12.32 6.27 5.15
N ILE A 53 -11.55 6.23 4.06
CA ILE A 53 -10.84 5.02 3.64
C ILE A 53 -9.83 4.61 4.71
N LEU A 54 -9.03 5.54 5.24
CA LEU A 54 -8.04 5.23 6.27
C LEU A 54 -8.69 4.64 7.52
N GLN A 55 -9.82 5.18 7.94
CA GLN A 55 -10.59 4.62 9.06
C GLN A 55 -11.02 3.18 8.77
N ASN A 56 -11.58 2.91 7.60
CA ASN A 56 -11.98 1.56 7.18
C ASN A 56 -10.78 0.60 7.10
N VAL A 57 -9.63 1.08 6.65
CA VAL A 57 -8.37 0.32 6.63
C VAL A 57 -7.99 -0.10 8.05
N PHE A 58 -8.01 0.82 9.00
CA PHE A 58 -7.67 0.50 10.39
C PHE A 58 -8.67 -0.43 11.06
N ILE A 59 -9.97 -0.32 10.74
CA ILE A 59 -10.99 -1.30 11.16
C ILE A 59 -10.65 -2.70 10.62
N LYS A 60 -10.33 -2.80 9.32
CA LYS A 60 -9.94 -4.07 8.71
C LYS A 60 -8.64 -4.62 9.28
N VAL A 61 -7.66 -3.77 9.55
CA VAL A 61 -6.42 -4.15 10.23
C VAL A 61 -6.76 -4.75 11.58
N TYR A 62 -7.52 -4.04 12.43
CA TYR A 62 -7.92 -4.55 13.75
C TYR A 62 -8.61 -5.93 13.66
N GLN A 63 -9.56 -6.09 12.74
CA GLN A 63 -10.29 -7.34 12.56
C GLN A 63 -9.42 -8.51 12.10
N ASN A 64 -8.39 -8.24 11.29
CA ASN A 64 -7.59 -9.28 10.63
C ASN A 64 -6.20 -9.46 11.25
N LEU A 65 -5.77 -8.60 12.18
CA LEU A 65 -4.41 -8.62 12.76
C LEU A 65 -4.13 -9.93 13.50
N ASN A 66 -5.14 -10.55 14.11
CA ASN A 66 -5.00 -11.88 14.72
C ASN A 66 -4.59 -12.97 13.72
N GLY A 67 -4.89 -12.79 12.43
CA GLY A 67 -4.54 -13.72 11.35
C GLY A 67 -3.24 -13.37 10.64
N PHE A 68 -2.51 -12.33 11.08
CA PHE A 68 -1.24 -11.94 10.46
C PHE A 68 -0.17 -13.00 10.73
N LYS A 69 0.36 -13.60 9.66
CA LYS A 69 1.27 -14.75 9.74
C LYS A 69 2.77 -14.40 9.73
N GLY A 70 3.13 -13.11 9.66
CA GLY A 70 4.53 -12.71 9.49
C GLY A 70 5.15 -13.13 8.14
N GLU A 71 4.33 -13.42 7.12
CA GLU A 71 4.81 -13.77 5.78
C GLU A 71 5.38 -12.56 5.01
N SER A 72 5.11 -11.35 5.47
CA SER A 72 5.71 -10.09 5.02
C SER A 72 5.93 -9.20 6.24
N ALA A 73 6.58 -8.06 6.07
CA ALA A 73 6.54 -7.01 7.08
C ALA A 73 5.08 -6.59 7.36
N LEU A 74 4.83 -6.11 8.59
CA LEU A 74 3.50 -5.65 9.00
C LEU A 74 3.02 -4.51 8.09
N TYR A 75 3.92 -3.58 7.76
CA TYR A 75 3.64 -2.50 6.80
C TYR A 75 3.18 -3.02 5.44
N THR A 76 3.88 -3.97 4.83
CA THR A 76 3.51 -4.55 3.53
C THR A 76 2.14 -5.22 3.56
N TRP A 77 1.79 -5.87 4.67
CA TRP A 77 0.46 -6.45 4.86
C TRP A 77 -0.63 -5.36 4.95
N MET A 78 -0.40 -4.29 5.73
CA MET A 78 -1.32 -3.15 5.81
C MET A 78 -1.41 -2.37 4.50
N TYR A 79 -0.31 -2.24 3.77
CA TYR A 79 -0.28 -1.59 2.45
C TYR A 79 -1.26 -2.26 1.50
N ARG A 80 -1.30 -3.60 1.47
CA ARG A 80 -2.24 -4.36 0.64
C ARG A 80 -3.68 -4.12 1.04
N ILE A 81 -3.97 -4.09 2.34
CA ILE A 81 -5.31 -3.76 2.86
C ILE A 81 -5.71 -2.36 2.41
N ALA A 82 -4.81 -1.38 2.58
CA ALA A 82 -5.05 0.01 2.18
C ALA A 82 -5.33 0.14 0.68
N ARG A 83 -4.46 -0.42 -0.16
CA ARG A 83 -4.64 -0.40 -1.61
C ARG A 83 -5.97 -1.01 -2.01
N ASN A 84 -6.31 -2.19 -1.50
CA ASN A 84 -7.54 -2.89 -1.87
C ASN A 84 -8.77 -2.14 -1.36
N GLU A 85 -8.72 -1.55 -0.17
CA GLU A 85 -9.83 -0.73 0.33
C GLU A 85 -10.05 0.51 -0.53
N THR A 86 -8.98 1.21 -0.91
CA THR A 86 -9.12 2.39 -1.77
C THR A 86 -9.68 2.03 -3.14
N LEU A 87 -9.23 0.93 -3.76
CA LEU A 87 -9.75 0.49 -5.05
C LEU A 87 -11.23 0.09 -4.96
N ASN A 88 -11.62 -0.63 -3.90
CA ASN A 88 -13.01 -0.99 -3.66
C ASN A 88 -13.90 0.25 -3.44
N PHE A 89 -13.39 1.25 -2.73
CA PHE A 89 -14.07 2.53 -2.53
C PHE A 89 -14.32 3.23 -3.87
N LEU A 90 -13.28 3.38 -4.69
CA LEU A 90 -13.39 4.01 -6.01
C LEU A 90 -14.36 3.26 -6.94
N GLU A 91 -14.36 1.92 -6.91
CA GLU A 91 -15.31 1.12 -7.67
C GLU A 91 -16.76 1.34 -7.21
N LYS A 92 -17.00 1.47 -5.90
CA LYS A 92 -18.34 1.80 -5.36
C LYS A 92 -18.78 3.20 -5.76
N GLU A 93 -17.89 4.19 -5.69
CA GLU A 93 -18.19 5.57 -6.09
C GLU A 93 -18.49 5.67 -7.60
N LYS A 94 -17.74 4.95 -8.45
CA LYS A 94 -18.04 4.83 -9.88
C LYS A 94 -19.45 4.28 -10.12
N ARG A 95 -19.83 3.20 -9.41
CA ARG A 95 -21.19 2.62 -9.53
C ARG A 95 -22.29 3.58 -9.07
N ARG A 96 -22.04 4.39 -8.02
CA ARG A 96 -23.02 5.34 -7.46
C ARG A 96 -23.24 6.56 -8.35
N SER A 97 -22.18 7.03 -9.01
CA SER A 97 -22.22 8.23 -9.85
C SER A 97 -22.85 8.00 -11.23
N GLY A 98 -23.08 6.74 -11.63
CA GLY A 98 -23.76 6.41 -12.90
C GLY A 98 -22.95 6.78 -14.15
N VAL A 99 -21.70 7.20 -13.99
CA VAL A 99 -20.78 7.51 -15.09
C VAL A 99 -20.12 6.21 -15.53
N ASP A 100 -20.35 5.83 -16.79
CA ASP A 100 -19.69 4.69 -17.41
C ASP A 100 -18.23 5.06 -17.74
N LEU A 101 -17.38 5.06 -16.72
CA LEU A 101 -15.94 5.25 -16.89
C LEU A 101 -15.32 3.92 -17.34
N ASP A 102 -15.59 3.45 -18.55
CA ASP A 102 -15.02 2.21 -19.13
C ASP A 102 -13.47 2.20 -19.17
N ALA A 103 -12.83 3.30 -18.80
CA ALA A 103 -11.43 3.35 -18.45
C ALA A 103 -11.13 2.35 -17.30
N PRO A 104 -10.19 1.39 -17.49
CA PRO A 104 -9.68 0.57 -16.40
C PRO A 104 -9.26 1.49 -15.24
N ILE A 105 -9.40 1.04 -13.99
CA ILE A 105 -8.94 1.84 -12.84
C ILE A 105 -7.50 2.34 -13.05
N LEU A 106 -6.68 1.57 -13.77
CA LEU A 106 -5.33 1.96 -14.21
C LEU A 106 -5.29 3.27 -15.05
N GLU A 107 -6.24 3.46 -15.97
CA GLU A 107 -6.34 4.63 -16.85
C GLU A 107 -6.92 5.85 -16.12
N ILE A 108 -7.84 5.64 -15.17
CA ILE A 108 -8.31 6.69 -14.24
C ILE A 108 -7.15 7.14 -13.32
N LEU A 109 -6.37 6.20 -12.79
CA LEU A 109 -5.20 6.50 -11.97
C LEU A 109 -4.16 7.29 -12.77
N ALA A 110 -3.92 6.92 -14.05
CA ALA A 110 -2.96 7.55 -14.95
C ALA A 110 -3.42 8.91 -15.53
N GLY A 111 -4.72 9.12 -15.75
CA GLY A 111 -5.26 10.30 -16.43
C GLY A 111 -5.58 11.49 -15.52
N HIS A 112 -5.87 11.27 -14.23
CA HIS A 112 -6.31 12.34 -13.32
C HIS A 112 -5.16 12.96 -12.52
N HIS A 113 -4.13 13.48 -13.19
CA HIS A 113 -2.91 14.00 -12.56
C HIS A 113 -3.04 15.46 -12.10
N SER A 114 -3.70 15.70 -10.97
CA SER A 114 -3.64 16.99 -10.27
C SER A 114 -3.46 16.76 -8.78
N LEU A 115 -2.22 16.70 -8.32
CA LEU A 115 -1.89 16.92 -6.92
C LEU A 115 -1.49 18.38 -6.78
N ASP A 116 -2.48 19.23 -6.53
CA ASP A 116 -2.22 20.56 -5.98
C ASP A 116 -1.83 20.40 -4.52
N GLN A 117 -0.52 20.35 -4.27
CA GLN A 117 0.16 20.96 -3.12
C GLN A 117 1.67 20.63 -3.19
N GLN A 118 2.42 21.60 -3.70
CA GLN A 118 3.88 21.61 -3.70
C GLN A 118 4.41 21.83 -2.26
N SER A 119 4.98 20.79 -1.64
CA SER A 119 5.92 20.91 -0.51
C SER A 119 6.89 19.72 -0.49
N GLY A 120 8.07 19.86 0.14
CA GLY A 120 9.32 19.08 -0.07
C GLY A 120 9.34 17.55 0.12
N GLU A 121 8.21 16.86 0.22
CA GLU A 121 8.08 15.39 0.24
C GLU A 121 7.70 14.77 -1.13
N GLN A 122 7.82 15.55 -2.20
CA GLN A 122 7.32 15.22 -3.56
C GLN A 122 7.76 13.86 -4.09
N ILE A 123 9.01 13.44 -3.84
CA ILE A 123 9.52 12.17 -4.35
C ILE A 123 8.83 10.97 -3.69
N SER A 124 8.52 11.06 -2.40
CA SER A 124 7.83 9.98 -1.69
C SER A 124 6.39 9.85 -2.16
N ASP A 125 5.72 10.98 -2.38
CA ASP A 125 4.36 11.01 -2.91
C ASP A 125 4.32 10.45 -4.34
N TRP A 126 5.26 10.85 -5.20
CA TRP A 126 5.36 10.30 -6.55
C TRP A 126 5.68 8.81 -6.55
N LEU A 127 6.45 8.32 -5.57
CA LEU A 127 6.69 6.88 -5.42
C LEU A 127 5.41 6.14 -5.03
N PHE A 128 4.61 6.67 -4.10
CA PHE A 128 3.32 6.07 -3.75
C PHE A 128 2.35 6.06 -4.94
N GLU A 129 2.31 7.15 -5.70
CA GLU A 129 1.53 7.22 -6.95
C GLU A 129 2.02 6.17 -7.96
N ALA A 130 3.33 6.09 -8.18
CA ALA A 130 3.93 5.15 -9.13
C ALA A 130 3.69 3.69 -8.75
N ILE A 131 3.72 3.35 -7.46
CA ILE A 131 3.39 2.00 -7.00
C ILE A 131 1.89 1.73 -7.15
N SER A 132 1.03 2.74 -6.96
CA SER A 132 -0.41 2.54 -7.02
C SER A 132 -0.94 2.12 -8.40
N ILE A 133 -0.29 2.61 -9.48
CA ILE A 133 -0.63 2.26 -10.86
C ILE A 133 -0.16 0.85 -11.27
N LEU A 134 0.64 0.18 -10.43
CA LEU A 134 1.09 -1.17 -10.72
C LEU A 134 -0.06 -2.19 -10.52
N PRO A 135 -0.13 -3.24 -11.36
CA PRO A 135 -0.86 -4.46 -11.06
C PRO A 135 -0.47 -4.99 -9.67
N GLU A 136 -1.43 -5.56 -8.93
CA GLU A 136 -1.23 -5.97 -7.53
C GLU A 136 0.00 -6.86 -7.33
N LYS A 137 0.19 -7.85 -8.22
CA LYS A 137 1.37 -8.73 -8.17
C LYS A 137 2.69 -7.97 -8.37
N GLN A 138 2.72 -6.98 -9.25
CA GLN A 138 3.90 -6.15 -9.50
C GLN A 138 4.21 -5.27 -8.28
N ALA A 139 3.19 -4.62 -7.70
CA ALA A 139 3.32 -3.83 -6.47
C ALA A 139 3.84 -4.68 -5.30
N LEU A 140 3.26 -5.87 -5.08
CA LEU A 140 3.66 -6.79 -4.01
C LEU A 140 5.12 -7.23 -4.16
N VAL A 141 5.51 -7.69 -5.36
CA VAL A 141 6.90 -8.12 -5.61
C VAL A 141 7.87 -6.95 -5.45
N PHE A 142 7.50 -5.75 -5.89
CA PHE A 142 8.31 -4.55 -5.67
C PHE A 142 8.50 -4.29 -4.17
N GLN A 143 7.45 -4.39 -3.37
CA GLN A 143 7.54 -4.13 -1.93
C GLN A 143 8.42 -5.11 -1.18
N LEU A 144 8.18 -6.40 -1.39
CA LEU A 144 8.98 -7.46 -0.78
C LEU A 144 10.46 -7.31 -1.18
N LYS A 145 10.73 -6.93 -2.43
CA LYS A 145 12.11 -6.83 -2.90
C LYS A 145 12.82 -5.55 -2.46
N TYR A 146 12.13 -4.41 -2.50
CA TYR A 146 12.73 -3.09 -2.29
C TYR A 146 12.69 -2.65 -0.82
N PHE A 147 11.56 -2.81 -0.15
CA PHE A 147 11.41 -2.37 1.25
C PHE A 147 11.79 -3.45 2.27
N GLU A 148 11.60 -4.73 1.93
CA GLU A 148 11.96 -5.85 2.82
C GLU A 148 13.27 -6.55 2.41
N GLU A 149 13.92 -6.10 1.34
CA GLU A 149 15.17 -6.67 0.80
C GLU A 149 15.12 -8.20 0.56
N MET A 150 13.92 -8.77 0.42
CA MET A 150 13.70 -10.22 0.40
C MET A 150 14.37 -10.87 -0.81
N LYS A 151 14.92 -12.06 -0.62
CA LYS A 151 15.55 -12.82 -1.71
C LYS A 151 14.49 -13.45 -2.60
N TYR A 152 14.80 -13.62 -3.89
CA TYR A 152 13.87 -14.27 -4.82
C TYR A 152 13.50 -15.70 -4.41
N GLY A 153 14.42 -16.47 -3.84
CA GLY A 153 14.13 -17.80 -3.31
C GLY A 153 13.11 -17.78 -2.16
N GLU A 154 13.25 -16.83 -1.23
CA GLU A 154 12.31 -16.65 -0.11
C GLU A 154 10.92 -16.23 -0.62
N MET A 155 10.88 -15.27 -1.56
CA MET A 155 9.64 -14.86 -2.22
C MET A 155 8.99 -16.00 -3.01
N SER A 156 9.79 -16.86 -3.65
CA SER A 156 9.30 -17.98 -4.46
C SER A 156 8.54 -18.99 -3.62
N VAL A 157 9.09 -19.33 -2.45
CA VAL A 157 8.42 -20.19 -1.45
C VAL A 157 7.13 -19.55 -0.93
N LYS A 158 7.18 -18.27 -0.53
CA LYS A 158 6.03 -17.56 0.04
C LYS A 158 4.90 -17.35 -0.96
N LEU A 159 5.23 -16.90 -2.17
CA LEU A 159 4.27 -16.55 -3.22
C LEU A 159 3.91 -17.73 -4.14
N LYS A 160 4.49 -18.92 -3.90
CA LYS A 160 4.24 -20.15 -4.67
C LYS A 160 4.38 -19.94 -6.18
N THR A 161 5.47 -19.29 -6.59
CA THR A 161 5.76 -18.97 -8.00
C THR A 161 7.26 -19.03 -8.26
N SER A 162 7.68 -19.14 -9.52
CA SER A 162 9.12 -19.31 -9.84
C SER A 162 9.92 -18.01 -9.63
N GLU A 163 11.20 -18.15 -9.29
CA GLU A 163 12.11 -16.98 -9.23
C GLU A 163 12.16 -16.21 -10.55
N GLY A 164 12.09 -16.91 -11.69
CA GLY A 164 12.04 -16.27 -13.01
C GLY A 164 10.82 -15.36 -13.17
N ALA A 165 9.64 -15.82 -12.76
CA ALA A 165 8.42 -15.00 -12.79
C ALA A 165 8.52 -13.79 -11.84
N LEU A 166 9.17 -13.95 -10.68
CA LEU A 166 9.38 -12.85 -9.73
C LEU A 166 10.37 -11.81 -10.26
N LYS A 167 11.48 -12.24 -10.88
CA LYS A 167 12.45 -11.34 -11.52
C LYS A 167 11.81 -10.53 -12.64
N ALA A 168 11.02 -11.19 -13.51
CA ALA A 168 10.27 -10.50 -14.56
C ALA A 168 9.25 -9.51 -13.98
N SER A 169 8.48 -9.92 -12.97
CA SER A 169 7.52 -9.06 -12.29
C SER A 169 8.18 -7.83 -11.66
N PHE A 170 9.33 -8.02 -10.99
CA PHE A 170 10.10 -6.93 -10.40
C PHE A 170 10.66 -5.98 -11.46
N HIS A 171 11.21 -6.52 -12.55
CA HIS A 171 11.74 -5.72 -13.65
C HIS A 171 10.66 -4.81 -14.24
N HIS A 172 9.48 -5.35 -14.55
CA HIS A 172 8.35 -4.57 -15.06
C HIS A 172 7.85 -3.53 -14.05
N ALA A 173 7.80 -3.87 -12.76
CA ALA A 173 7.43 -2.92 -11.71
C ALA A 173 8.41 -1.74 -11.65
N ARG A 174 9.72 -2.04 -11.60
CA ARG A 174 10.79 -1.04 -11.57
C ARG A 174 10.73 -0.13 -12.80
N GLN A 175 10.60 -0.70 -13.99
CA GLN A 175 10.56 0.07 -15.24
C GLN A 175 9.40 1.06 -15.25
N LYS A 176 8.19 0.64 -14.85
CA LYS A 176 7.02 1.53 -14.78
C LYS A 176 7.20 2.66 -13.76
N ILE A 177 7.78 2.35 -12.61
CA ILE A 177 8.08 3.36 -11.58
C ILE A 177 9.10 4.37 -12.10
N GLU A 178 10.18 3.89 -12.72
CA GLU A 178 11.23 4.73 -13.29
C GLU A 178 10.69 5.65 -14.39
N GLU A 179 9.92 5.11 -15.34
CA GLU A 179 9.27 5.89 -16.39
C GLU A 179 8.33 6.97 -15.83
N PHE A 180 7.57 6.65 -14.78
CA PHE A 180 6.68 7.59 -14.12
C PHE A 180 7.44 8.73 -13.41
N LEU A 181 8.47 8.38 -12.63
CA LEU A 181 9.28 9.35 -11.90
C LEU A 181 10.05 10.26 -12.85
N LEU A 182 10.60 9.73 -13.95
CA LEU A 182 11.29 10.53 -14.97
C LEU A 182 10.35 11.56 -15.62
N ARG A 183 9.09 11.18 -15.88
CA ARG A 183 8.08 12.14 -16.38
C ARG A 183 7.81 13.25 -15.37
N LYS A 184 7.72 12.92 -14.07
CA LYS A 184 7.49 13.91 -13.02
C LYS A 184 8.68 14.85 -12.79
N LEU A 185 9.91 14.37 -12.95
CA LEU A 185 11.12 15.17 -12.77
C LEU A 185 11.41 16.13 -13.93
N ASN A 186 10.92 15.81 -15.12
CA ASN A 186 11.13 16.61 -16.34
C ASN A 186 10.05 17.70 -16.56
N HIS A 187 9.10 17.81 -15.64
CA HIS A 187 8.00 18.79 -15.65
C HIS A 187 8.04 19.63 -14.37
#